data_AF-A0A352GQ06-F1
#
_entry.id   AF-A0A352GQ06-F1
#
_cell.length_a   1.000
_cell.length_b   1.000
_cell.length_c   1.000
_cell.angle_alpha   90.00
_cell.angle_beta   90.00
_cell.angle_gamma   90.00
#
_symmetry.space_group_name_H-M   'P 1'
#
loop_
_entity.id
_entity.type
_entity.pdbx_description
1 polymer ?
#
loop_
_entity_poly.entity_id
_entity_poly.type
_entity_poly.pdbx_seq_one_letter_code
_entity_poly.pdbx_strand_id
1 'polypeptide(L)'
;LAARAAKIAILDGVHLDLADDDGFMASCRQGRELGMDGKTLIHPKTIAMANEAFSPSEDEIAWSKRIIQAHAEAEKEGKGVVLVDGKLIENLHVEGAKQMVAMADAIVEMEQA
;
A
#
# COMPACT_ATOMS: atom_id res chain seq x y z
N LEU A 1 11.36 -3.59 -10.28
CA LEU A 1 12.56 -2.73 -10.09
C LEU A 1 12.67 -1.61 -11.12
N ALA A 2 12.77 -1.90 -12.43
CA ALA A 2 12.90 -0.85 -13.46
C ALA A 2 11.78 0.20 -13.42
N ALA A 3 10.51 -0.24 -13.35
CA ALA A 3 9.38 0.69 -13.26
C ALA A 3 9.37 1.52 -11.96
N ARG A 4 9.76 0.93 -10.81
CA ARG A 4 9.92 1.69 -9.55
C ARG A 4 11.00 2.76 -9.68
N ALA A 5 12.16 2.43 -10.27
CA ALA A 5 13.22 3.40 -10.53
C ALA A 5 12.77 4.53 -11.48
N ALA A 6 11.91 4.20 -12.45
CA ALA A 6 11.32 5.15 -13.38
C ALA A 6 10.07 5.88 -12.84
N LYS A 7 9.60 5.56 -11.63
CA LYS A 7 8.36 6.08 -11.02
C LYS A 7 7.12 5.86 -11.91
N ILE A 8 7.00 4.67 -12.50
CA ILE A 8 5.87 4.26 -13.34
C ILE A 8 5.02 3.23 -12.57
N ALA A 9 3.70 3.31 -12.74
CA ALA A 9 2.75 2.35 -12.19
C ALA A 9 3.02 0.93 -12.71
N ILE A 10 2.88 -0.06 -11.84
CA ILE A 10 3.22 -1.45 -12.13
C ILE A 10 1.99 -2.32 -11.88
N LEU A 11 1.43 -2.86 -12.95
CA LEU A 11 0.28 -3.75 -12.87
C LEU A 11 0.72 -5.20 -13.09
N ASP A 12 0.27 -6.08 -12.21
CA ASP A 12 0.42 -7.52 -12.37
C ASP A 12 -0.47 -8.05 -13.52
N GLY A 13 -0.07 -9.18 -14.11
CA GLY A 13 -0.76 -9.83 -15.21
C GLY A 13 -2.06 -10.48 -14.78
N VAL A 14 -2.87 -10.90 -15.76
CA VAL A 14 -4.16 -11.54 -15.51
C VAL A 14 -3.98 -12.92 -14.87
N HIS A 15 -4.93 -13.32 -14.03
CA HIS A 15 -5.11 -14.72 -13.63
C HIS A 15 -6.23 -15.32 -14.47
N LEU A 16 -5.97 -16.44 -15.15
CA LEU A 16 -6.84 -16.96 -16.22
C LEU A 16 -7.92 -17.92 -15.73
N ASP A 17 -7.70 -18.61 -14.61
CA ASP A 17 -8.69 -19.55 -14.07
C ASP A 17 -9.73 -18.79 -13.22
N LEU A 18 -10.92 -18.59 -13.77
CA LEU A 18 -12.00 -17.87 -13.10
C LEU A 18 -12.66 -18.68 -11.96
N ALA A 19 -12.42 -19.99 -11.90
CA ALA A 19 -12.93 -20.86 -10.85
C ALA A 19 -11.98 -20.91 -9.63
N ASP A 20 -10.73 -20.49 -9.78
CA ASP A 20 -9.69 -20.53 -8.75
C ASP A 20 -9.59 -19.20 -7.97
N ASP A 21 -10.53 -18.96 -7.06
CA ASP A 21 -10.54 -17.75 -6.24
C ASP A 21 -9.35 -17.70 -5.26
N ASP A 22 -8.91 -18.84 -4.75
CA ASP A 22 -7.76 -18.93 -3.83
C ASP A 22 -6.44 -18.60 -4.56
N GLY A 23 -6.24 -19.17 -5.75
CA GLY A 23 -5.08 -18.86 -6.59
C GLY A 23 -5.07 -17.42 -7.08
N PHE A 24 -6.25 -16.84 -7.38
CA PHE A 24 -6.39 -15.42 -7.66
C PHE A 24 -5.90 -14.56 -6.48
N MET A 25 -6.40 -14.82 -5.28
CA MET A 25 -6.02 -14.06 -4.07
C MET A 25 -4.55 -14.22 -3.71
N ALA A 26 -4.00 -15.44 -3.82
CA ALA A 26 -2.58 -15.69 -3.60
C ALA A 26 -1.71 -14.91 -4.60
N SER A 27 -2.10 -14.87 -5.88
CA SER A 27 -1.41 -14.09 -6.92
C SER A 27 -1.46 -12.58 -6.63
N CYS A 28 -2.60 -12.04 -6.21
CA CYS A 28 -2.71 -10.63 -5.85
C CYS A 28 -1.82 -10.26 -4.65
N ARG A 29 -1.82 -11.09 -3.60
CA ARG A 29 -0.97 -10.88 -2.41
C ARG A 29 0.51 -10.89 -2.77
N GLN A 30 0.95 -11.89 -3.55
CA GLN A 30 2.32 -11.94 -4.05
C GLN A 30 2.66 -10.70 -4.89
N GLY A 31 1.76 -10.26 -5.76
CA GLY A 31 1.93 -9.04 -6.55
C GLY A 31 2.20 -7.83 -5.65
N ARG A 32 1.36 -7.62 -4.63
CA ARG A 32 1.53 -6.55 -3.64
C ARG A 32 2.86 -6.66 -2.90
N GLU A 33 3.24 -7.85 -2.43
CA GLU A 33 4.51 -8.09 -1.72
C GLU A 33 5.74 -7.78 -2.59
N LEU A 34 5.65 -8.03 -3.90
CA LEU A 34 6.69 -7.67 -4.88
C LEU A 34 6.68 -6.19 -5.26
N GLY A 35 5.73 -5.41 -4.72
CA GLY A 35 5.59 -3.99 -4.97
C GLY A 35 4.90 -3.68 -6.30
N MET A 36 3.91 -4.46 -6.72
CA MET A 36 2.96 -4.08 -7.77
C MET A 36 1.90 -3.13 -7.20
N ASP A 37 1.41 -2.20 -8.03
CA ASP A 37 0.37 -1.22 -7.67
C ASP A 37 -1.06 -1.75 -7.89
N GLY A 38 -1.20 -2.88 -8.59
CA GLY A 38 -2.50 -3.47 -8.89
C GLY A 38 -2.39 -4.69 -9.80
N LYS A 39 -3.51 -5.14 -10.36
CA LYS A 39 -3.58 -6.28 -11.29
C LYS A 39 -4.54 -6.01 -12.43
N THR A 40 -4.19 -6.48 -13.62
CA THR A 40 -5.08 -6.46 -14.79
C THR A 40 -6.16 -7.54 -14.66
N LEU A 41 -7.41 -7.20 -14.97
CA LEU A 41 -8.58 -8.06 -14.76
C LEU A 41 -9.32 -8.32 -16.08
N ILE A 42 -9.86 -9.53 -16.24
CA ILE A 42 -10.62 -9.95 -17.43
C ILE A 42 -12.09 -10.28 -17.13
N HIS A 43 -12.51 -10.24 -15.86
CA HIS A 43 -13.86 -10.59 -15.46
C HIS A 43 -14.32 -9.78 -14.22
N PRO A 44 -15.57 -9.29 -14.17
CA PRO A 44 -16.06 -8.47 -13.05
C PRO A 44 -16.00 -9.14 -11.66
N LYS A 45 -16.16 -10.47 -11.61
CA LYS A 45 -16.07 -11.29 -10.37
C LYS A 45 -14.82 -10.99 -9.54
N THR A 46 -13.70 -10.66 -10.19
CA THR A 46 -12.41 -10.51 -9.52
C THR A 46 -12.11 -9.08 -9.07
N ILE A 47 -12.99 -8.10 -9.37
CA ILE A 47 -12.77 -6.70 -9.01
C ILE A 47 -12.68 -6.50 -7.50
N ALA A 48 -13.66 -7.03 -6.75
CA ALA A 48 -13.71 -6.84 -5.29
C ALA A 48 -12.48 -7.48 -4.61
N MET A 49 -12.11 -8.70 -5.02
CA MET A 49 -10.93 -9.41 -4.52
C MET A 49 -9.62 -8.68 -4.83
N ALA A 50 -9.50 -8.11 -6.04
CA ALA A 50 -8.32 -7.31 -6.41
C ALA A 50 -8.24 -6.04 -5.54
N ASN A 51 -9.35 -5.31 -5.41
CA ASN A 51 -9.40 -4.10 -4.60
C ASN A 51 -9.05 -4.42 -3.14
N GLU A 52 -9.61 -5.47 -2.55
CA GLU A 52 -9.27 -5.91 -1.19
C GLU A 52 -7.77 -6.20 -1.04
N ALA A 53 -7.18 -6.95 -1.99
CA ALA A 53 -5.78 -7.35 -1.89
C ALA A 53 -4.80 -6.19 -2.05
N PHE A 54 -5.11 -5.20 -2.90
CA PHE A 54 -4.22 -4.06 -3.17
C PHE A 54 -4.51 -2.82 -2.32
N SER A 55 -5.68 -2.73 -1.68
CA SER A 55 -6.00 -1.60 -0.79
C SER A 55 -5.30 -1.68 0.56
N PRO A 56 -4.84 -0.54 1.11
CA PRO A 56 -4.29 -0.50 2.45
C PRO A 56 -5.34 -0.90 3.49
N SER A 57 -4.93 -1.69 4.49
CA SER A 57 -5.77 -2.02 5.63
C SER A 57 -5.90 -0.84 6.59
N GLU A 58 -6.98 -0.81 7.37
CA GLU A 58 -7.21 0.22 8.40
C GLU A 58 -6.04 0.30 9.40
N ASP A 59 -5.47 -0.85 9.77
CA ASP A 59 -4.33 -0.94 10.68
C ASP A 59 -3.05 -0.34 10.06
N GLU A 60 -2.78 -0.61 8.78
CA GLU A 60 -1.66 0.00 8.05
C GLU A 60 -1.81 1.53 7.95
N ILE A 61 -3.03 2.02 7.72
CA ILE A 61 -3.32 3.46 7.66
C ILE A 61 -3.12 4.10 9.04
N ALA A 62 -3.69 3.50 10.10
CA ALA A 62 -3.59 4.00 11.46
C ALA A 62 -2.14 4.04 11.95
N TRP A 63 -1.37 2.99 11.65
CA TRP A 63 0.06 2.94 11.93
C TRP A 63 0.82 4.03 11.17
N SER A 64 0.54 4.18 9.87
CA SER A 64 1.18 5.20 9.01
C SER A 64 0.95 6.61 9.56
N LYS A 65 -0.29 6.96 9.91
CA LYS A 65 -0.63 8.26 10.51
C LYS A 65 0.09 8.49 11.85
N ARG A 66 0.18 7.46 12.70
CA ARG A 66 0.88 7.52 13.99
C ARG A 66 2.37 7.82 13.82
N ILE A 67 3.06 7.09 12.94
CA ILE A 67 4.51 7.26 12.78
C ILE A 67 4.88 8.58 12.10
N ILE A 68 4.04 9.07 11.18
CA ILE A 68 4.19 10.41 10.58
C ILE A 68 4.15 11.48 11.69
N GLN A 69 3.15 11.42 12.57
CA GLN A 69 3.00 12.39 13.65
C GLN A 69 4.17 12.33 14.63
N ALA A 70 4.52 11.12 15.10
CA ALA A 70 5.60 10.93 16.08
C ALA A 70 6.96 11.40 15.54
N HIS A 71 7.27 11.13 14.27
CA HIS A 71 8.50 11.58 13.66
C HIS A 71 8.52 13.10 13.45
N ALA A 72 7.41 13.70 13.02
CA ALA A 72 7.30 15.15 12.89
C ALA A 72 7.47 15.91 14.24
N GLU A 73 7.06 15.31 15.36
CA GLU A 73 7.33 15.84 16.70
C GLU A 73 8.81 15.73 17.07
N ALA A 74 9.44 14.59 16.80
CA ALA A 74 10.86 14.38 17.05
C ALA A 74 11.75 15.31 16.20
N GLU A 75 11.38 15.57 14.94
CA GLU A 75 12.10 16.50 14.07
C GLU A 75 12.10 17.94 14.62
N LYS A 76 11.00 18.38 15.24
CA LYS A 76 10.93 19.71 15.90
C LYS A 76 11.91 19.82 17.08
N GLU A 77 12.25 18.70 17.70
CA GLU A 77 13.26 18.59 18.76
C GLU A 77 14.68 18.37 18.22
N GLY A 78 14.87 18.39 16.89
CA GLY A 78 16.16 18.17 16.24
C GLY A 78 16.59 16.70 16.20
N LYS A 79 15.68 15.76 16.41
CA LYS A 79 15.95 14.31 16.35
C LYS A 79 15.58 13.76 14.97
N GLY A 80 16.48 12.99 14.36
CA GLY A 80 16.22 12.32 13.07
C GLY A 80 15.48 10.98 13.19
N VAL A 81 15.35 10.45 14.41
CA VAL A 81 14.74 9.14 14.70
C VAL A 81 13.86 9.20 15.95
N VAL A 82 12.83 8.37 16.00
CA VAL A 82 11.92 8.23 17.16
C VAL A 82 11.55 6.77 17.39
N LEU A 83 11.30 6.37 18.64
CA LEU A 83 10.81 5.04 18.98
C LEU A 83 9.28 5.07 19.10
N VAL A 84 8.57 4.26 18.31
CA VAL A 84 7.11 4.10 18.38
C VAL A 84 6.80 2.62 18.53
N ASP A 85 6.10 2.24 19.60
CA ASP A 85 5.74 0.84 19.91
C ASP A 85 6.94 -0.13 19.83
N GLY A 86 8.11 0.32 20.32
CA GLY A 86 9.35 -0.45 20.32
C GLY A 86 10.06 -0.53 18.97
N LYS A 87 9.57 0.15 17.92
CA LYS A 87 10.17 0.21 16.59
C LYS A 87 10.84 1.56 16.34
N LEU A 88 12.04 1.52 15.76
CA LEU A 88 12.77 2.73 15.37
C LEU A 88 12.20 3.27 14.06
N ILE A 89 11.74 4.52 14.08
CA ILE A 89 11.19 5.23 12.93
C ILE A 89 12.19 6.29 12.49
N GLU A 90 12.42 6.35 11.18
CA GLU A 90 13.31 7.30 10.51
C GLU A 90 12.60 7.85 9.27
N ASN A 91 13.20 8.84 8.60
CA ASN A 91 12.60 9.49 7.44
C ASN A 91 12.14 8.51 6.34
N LEU A 92 12.90 7.43 6.08
CA LEU A 92 12.50 6.41 5.10
C LEU A 92 11.15 5.76 5.41
N HIS A 93 10.91 5.42 6.68
CA HIS A 93 9.64 4.84 7.13
C HIS A 93 8.49 5.83 6.97
N VAL A 94 8.75 7.11 7.24
CA VAL A 94 7.77 8.19 7.11
C VAL A 94 7.37 8.44 5.66
N GLU A 95 8.31 8.40 4.73
CA GLU A 95 8.02 8.55 3.30
C GLU A 95 7.12 7.40 2.79
N GLY A 96 7.39 6.16 3.21
CA GLY A 96 6.50 5.03 2.91
C GLY A 96 5.10 5.18 3.52
N ALA A 97 5.01 5.64 4.78
CA ALA A 97 3.74 5.91 5.43
C ALA A 97 2.93 7.02 4.75
N LYS A 98 3.59 8.09 4.28
CA LYS A 98 2.93 9.16 3.52
C LYS A 98 2.32 8.63 2.22
N GLN A 99 3.05 7.76 1.50
CA GLN A 99 2.53 7.11 0.29
C GLN A 99 1.30 6.24 0.59
N MET A 100 1.35 5.47 1.69
CA MET A 100 0.22 4.65 2.14
C MET A 100 -1.03 5.48 2.45
N VAL A 101 -0.86 6.58 3.19
CA VAL A 101 -1.98 7.48 3.53
C VAL A 101 -2.52 8.17 2.28
N ALA A 102 -1.65 8.65 1.40
CA ALA A 102 -2.07 9.28 0.14
C ALA A 102 -2.88 8.32 -0.75
N MET A 103 -2.50 7.04 -0.81
CA MET A 103 -3.27 6.02 -1.52
C MET A 103 -4.66 5.81 -0.89
N ALA A 104 -4.73 5.71 0.43
CA ALA A 104 -6.00 5.56 1.14
C ALA A 104 -6.93 6.76 0.91
N ASP A 105 -6.40 7.98 0.99
CA ASP A 105 -7.16 9.21 0.76
C ASP A 105 -7.69 9.26 -0.69
N ALA A 106 -6.87 8.87 -1.67
CA ALA A 106 -7.29 8.80 -3.08
C ALA A 106 -8.41 7.78 -3.32
N ILE A 107 -8.38 6.62 -2.64
CA ILE A 107 -9.45 5.61 -2.70
C ILE A 107 -10.76 6.21 -2.15
N VAL A 108 -10.71 6.87 -1.00
CA VAL A 108 -11.88 7.51 -0.38
C VAL A 108 -12.47 8.58 -1.30
N GLU A 109 -11.62 9.41 -1.92
CA GLU A 109 -12.07 10.42 -2.89
C GLU A 109 -12.77 9.78 -4.10
N MET A 110 -12.24 8.67 -4.62
CA MET A 110 -12.84 7.95 -5.74
C MET A 110 -14.19 7.30 -5.40
N GLU A 111 -14.36 6.79 -4.18
CA GLU A 111 -15.62 6.18 -3.73
C GLU A 111 -16.72 7.22 -3.50
N GLN A 112 -16.35 8.49 -3.31
CA GLN A 112 -17.28 9.61 -3.09
C GLN A 112 -17.65 10.35 -4.38
N ALA A 113 -16.93 10.12 -5.48
CA ALA A 113 -17.14 10.75 -6.78
C ALA A 113 -18.25 10.07 -7.61
#